data_AF-A0A5M3W4I0-F1
#
_entry.id   AF-A0A5M3W4I0-F1
#
_cell.length_a   1.000
_cell.length_b   1.000
_cell.length_c   1.000
_cell.angle_alpha   90.00
_cell.angle_beta   90.00
_cell.angle_gamma   90.00
#
_symmetry.space_group_name_H-M   'P 1'
#
loop_
_entity.id
_entity.type
_entity.pdbx_description
1 polymer ?
#
loop_
_entity_poly.entity_id
_entity_poly.type
_entity_poly.pdbx_seq_one_letter_code
_entity_poly.pdbx_strand_id
1 'polypeptide(L)' 'MSRRPEAELVAEGVDTHPWGPTEPDEEQVLVSLGYVLNPETGVYEHGPNGRRTP' A
#
# COMPACT_ATOMS: atom_id res chain seq x y z
N MET A 1 55.39 3.79 -6.43
CA MET A 1 54.11 3.34 -7.00
C MET A 1 52.99 3.88 -6.12
N SER A 2 52.37 4.99 -6.52
CA SER A 2 51.34 5.67 -5.75
C SER A 2 50.03 4.87 -5.80
N ARG A 3 49.56 4.43 -4.63
CA ARG A 3 48.25 3.79 -4.49
C ARG A 3 47.18 4.81 -4.86
N ARG A 4 46.28 4.43 -5.77
CA ARG A 4 45.11 5.22 -6.16
C ARG A 4 44.27 5.52 -4.90
N PRO A 5 43.69 6.73 -4.75
CA PRO A 5 42.80 7.00 -3.64
C PRO A 5 41.56 6.13 -3.80
N GLU A 6 41.19 5.46 -2.71
CA GLU A 6 39.93 4.75 -2.54
C GLU A 6 38.79 5.68 -2.99
N ALA A 7 38.05 5.26 -4.00
CA ALA A 7 36.85 5.94 -4.42
C ALA A 7 35.92 6.00 -3.21
N GLU A 8 35.72 7.21 -2.67
CA GLU A 8 34.63 7.50 -1.74
C GLU A 8 33.35 7.05 -2.43
N LEU A 9 32.86 5.87 -2.01
CA LEU A 9 31.50 5.43 -2.30
C LEU A 9 30.58 6.36 -1.51
N VAL A 10 30.26 7.49 -2.13
CA VAL A 10 29.14 8.32 -1.73
C VAL A 10 27.92 7.40 -1.85
N ALA A 11 27.45 6.91 -0.71
CA ALA A 11 26.16 6.26 -0.62
C ALA A 11 25.12 7.33 -0.96
N GLU A 12 24.84 7.46 -2.26
CA GLU A 12 23.67 8.14 -2.77
C GLU A 12 22.50 7.52 -2.01
N GLY A 13 21.91 8.31 -1.11
CA GLY A 13 20.75 7.90 -0.34
C GLY A 13 19.66 7.57 -1.35
N VAL A 14 19.52 6.29 -1.65
CA VAL A 14 18.39 5.76 -2.40
C VAL A 14 17.19 6.17 -1.60
N ASP A 15 16.49 7.18 -2.10
CA ASP A 15 15.15 7.49 -1.66
C ASP A 15 14.32 6.25 -1.95
N THR A 16 14.19 5.39 -0.94
CA THR A 16 13.31 4.23 -0.95
C THR A 16 11.88 4.74 -0.83
N HIS A 17 11.44 5.63 -1.72
CA HIS A 17 10.04 5.72 -2.03
C HIS A 17 9.65 4.38 -2.66
N PRO A 18 8.79 3.56 -2.03
CA PRO A 18 8.35 2.33 -2.62
C PRO A 18 7.36 2.68 -3.74
N TRP A 19 7.87 3.05 -4.91
CA TRP A 19 7.09 3.14 -6.16
C TRP A 19 6.74 1.74 -6.72
N GLY A 20 6.67 0.73 -5.86
CA GLY A 20 6.08 -0.56 -6.19
C GLY A 20 4.56 -0.49 -6.00
N PRO A 21 3.77 -1.38 -6.64
CA PRO A 21 2.37 -1.52 -6.29
C PRO A 21 2.31 -1.82 -4.79
N THR A 22 1.85 -0.85 -4.01
CA THR A 22 1.55 -1.07 -2.60
C THR A 22 0.33 -1.95 -2.57
N GLU A 23 0.43 -3.13 -1.97
CA GLU A 23 -0.74 -3.97 -1.76
C GLU A 23 -1.80 -3.13 -1.04
N PRO A 24 -3.03 -3.05 -1.59
CA PRO A 24 -4.06 -2.27 -0.96
C PRO A 24 -4.34 -2.84 0.41
N ASP A 25 -4.47 -1.96 1.38
CA ASP A 25 -4.94 -2.33 2.71
C ASP A 25 -6.31 -3.03 2.61
N GLU A 26 -6.56 -4.00 3.50
CA GLU A 26 -7.80 -4.79 3.52
C GLU A 26 -9.04 -3.88 3.55
N GLU A 27 -9.00 -2.77 4.31
CA GLU A 27 -10.08 -1.80 4.37
C GLU A 27 -10.33 -1.13 3.02
N GLN A 28 -9.27 -0.77 2.28
CA GLN A 28 -9.37 -0.17 0.95
C GLN A 28 -9.99 -1.14 -0.06
N VAL A 29 -9.68 -2.43 0.06
CA VAL A 29 -10.30 -3.48 -0.78
C VAL A 29 -11.78 -3.60 -0.44
N LEU A 30 -12.13 -3.70 0.83
CA LEU A 30 -13.51 -3.86 1.30
C LEU A 30 -14.40 -2.68 0.89
N VAL A 31 -13.93 -1.45 1.07
CA VAL A 31 -14.65 -0.24 0.63
C VAL A 31 -14.85 -0.23 -0.89
N SER A 32 -13.84 -0.63 -1.66
CA SER A 32 -13.92 -0.71 -3.13
C SER A 32 -14.93 -1.75 -3.61
N LEU A 33 -15.08 -2.86 -2.87
CA LEU A 33 -16.10 -3.88 -3.09
C LEU A 33 -17.49 -3.47 -2.56
N GLY A 34 -17.60 -2.29 -1.93
CA GLY A 34 -18.85 -1.76 -1.40
C GLY A 34 -19.25 -2.36 -0.06
N TYR A 35 -18.31 -2.89 0.72
CA TYR A 35 -18.54 -3.32 2.10
C TYR A 35 -18.46 -2.13 3.07
N VAL A 36 -19.19 -2.22 4.18
CA VAL A 36 -19.24 -1.23 5.26
C VAL A 36 -19.13 -1.96 6.59
N LEU A 37 -18.35 -1.41 7.54
CA LEU A 37 -18.23 -1.95 8.88
C LEU A 37 -19.54 -1.76 9.65
N ASN A 38 -20.14 -2.87 10.10
CA ASN A 38 -21.29 -2.84 10.98
C ASN A 38 -20.82 -2.55 12.43
N PRO A 39 -21.24 -1.43 13.05
CA PRO A 39 -20.78 -1.07 14.39
C PRO A 39 -21.37 -1.94 15.51
N GLU A 40 -22.46 -2.66 15.26
CA GLU A 40 -23.11 -3.55 16.23
C GLU A 40 -22.44 -4.92 16.27
N THR A 41 -21.96 -5.41 15.12
CA THR A 41 -21.34 -6.74 14.99
C THR A 41 -19.82 -6.69 14.87
N GLY A 42 -19.25 -5.54 14.48
CA GLY A 42 -17.83 -5.38 14.18
C GLY A 42 -17.39 -6.09 12.89
N VAL A 43 -18.34 -6.48 12.04
CA VAL A 43 -18.08 -7.23 10.79
C VAL A 43 -18.39 -6.37 9.58
N TYR A 44 -17.61 -6.53 8.52
CA TYR A 44 -17.88 -5.88 7.23
C TYR A 44 -19.03 -6.57 6.49
N GLU A 45 -20.04 -5.80 6.13
CA GLU A 45 -21.23 -6.28 5.41
C GLU A 45 -21.39 -5.54 4.08
N HIS A 46 -22.04 -6.15 3.09
CA HIS A 46 -22.32 -5.47 1.82
C HIS A 46 -23.22 -4.25 2.06
N GLY A 47 -22.67 -3.07 1.78
CA GLY A 47 -23.40 -1.82 1.87
C GLY A 47 -24.51 -1.72 0.81
N PRO A 48 -25.45 -0.78 0.97
CA PRO A 48 -26.58 -0.60 0.06
C PRO A 48 -26.15 -0.29 -1.39
N ASN A 49 -24.93 0.24 -1.59
CA ASN A 49 -24.34 0.54 -2.90
C ASN A 49 -23.58 -0.65 -3.53
N GLY A 50 -23.27 -1.70 -2.76
CA GLY A 50 -22.59 -2.92 -3.25
C GLY A 50 -23.51 -3.85 -4.05
N ARG A 51 -24.83 -3.69 -3.91
CA ARG A 51 -25.83 -4.30 -4.81
C ARG A 51 -25.92 -3.47 -6.10
N ARG A 52 -24.88 -3.48 -6.93
CA ARG A 52 -25.11 -3.25 -8.36
C ARG A 52 -25.73 -4.51 -8.93
N THR A 53 -27.04 -4.53 -8.94
CA THR A 53 -27.85 -5.50 -9.69
C THR A 53 -27.32 -5.50 -11.14
N PRO A 54 -26.97 -6.66 -11.73
CA PRO A 54 -26.65 -6.75 -13.15
C PRO A 54 -27.84 -6.39 -14.04
#